data_AF-A0A3A8ZDI5-F1
#
_entry.id   AF-A0A3A8ZDI5-F1
#
_cell.length_a   1.000
_cell.length_b   1.000
_cell.length_c   1.000
_cell.angle_alpha   90.00
_cell.angle_beta   90.00
_cell.angle_gamma   90.00
#
_symmetry.space_group_name_H-M   'P 1'
#
loop_
_entity.id
_entity.type
_entity.pdbx_description
1 polymer ?
#
loop_
_entity_poly.entity_id
_entity_poly.type
_entity_poly.pdbx_seq_one_letter_code
_entity_poly.pdbx_strand_id
1 'polypeptide(L)'
;MKLILDRMDELIASVGYCAERKYENEVLNTIYNYCFAFFTKEAEVITLTGKPLEVVLYSKYYWLMRYVKKYNEVNGYDAGMEQQQFKLIEELEQRLGDVDWDLLQRIDDDMVK
;
A
#
# COMPACT_ATOMS: atom_id res chain seq x y z
N MET A 1 -6.61 -12.57 -8.81
CA MET A 1 -6.85 -11.11 -8.87
C MET A 1 -5.58 -10.39 -9.30
N LYS A 2 -5.64 -9.35 -10.14
CA LYS A 2 -4.45 -8.55 -10.53
C LYS A 2 -4.44 -7.23 -9.76
N LEU A 3 -3.47 -7.08 -8.86
CA LEU A 3 -3.25 -5.87 -8.05
C LEU A 3 -2.64 -4.73 -8.89
N ILE A 4 -2.71 -3.51 -8.36
CA ILE A 4 -2.19 -2.28 -8.96
C ILE A 4 -0.77 -2.05 -8.42
N LEU A 5 0.20 -2.68 -9.05
CA LEU A 5 1.61 -2.68 -8.60
C LEU A 5 2.56 -2.01 -9.60
N ASP A 6 2.09 -1.75 -10.82
CA ASP A 6 2.91 -1.25 -11.94
C ASP A 6 2.49 0.17 -12.32
N ARG A 7 3.41 0.90 -12.98
CA ARG A 7 3.19 2.27 -13.48
C ARG A 7 2.70 3.25 -12.40
N MET A 8 3.19 3.06 -11.18
CA MET A 8 2.77 3.84 -10.02
C MET A 8 3.06 5.34 -10.16
N ASP A 9 4.20 5.72 -10.71
CA ASP A 9 4.51 7.14 -10.98
C ASP A 9 3.42 7.82 -11.82
N GLU A 10 2.97 7.14 -12.88
CA GLU A 10 1.89 7.65 -13.73
C GLU A 10 0.56 7.68 -13.00
N LEU A 11 0.26 6.63 -12.21
CA LEU A 11 -0.98 6.52 -11.46
C LEU A 11 -1.09 7.66 -10.43
N ILE A 12 -0.07 7.85 -9.58
CA ILE A 12 -0.12 8.84 -8.51
C ILE A 12 -0.20 10.26 -9.10
N ALA A 13 0.49 10.53 -10.20
CA ALA A 13 0.38 11.80 -10.91
C ALA A 13 -1.04 12.02 -11.46
N SER A 14 -1.64 10.98 -12.05
CA SER A 14 -2.97 11.06 -12.68
C SER A 14 -4.11 11.26 -11.67
N VAL A 15 -3.97 10.75 -10.44
CA VAL A 15 -4.92 11.00 -9.35
C VAL A 15 -4.66 12.32 -8.61
N GLY A 16 -3.71 13.13 -9.10
CA GLY A 16 -3.37 14.43 -8.53
C GLY A 16 -2.71 14.33 -7.16
N TYR A 17 -1.98 13.24 -6.90
CA TYR A 17 -1.15 13.12 -5.70
C TYR A 17 0.18 13.87 -5.90
N CYS A 18 0.57 14.67 -4.91
CA CYS A 18 1.84 15.38 -4.91
C CYS A 18 2.87 14.59 -4.10
N ALA A 19 3.93 14.10 -4.76
CA ALA A 19 4.96 13.33 -4.09
C ALA A 19 5.72 14.17 -3.04
N GLU A 20 5.92 13.58 -1.87
CA GLU A 20 6.64 14.16 -0.73
C GLU A 20 8.03 13.57 -0.60
N ARG A 21 8.98 14.37 -0.11
CA ARG A 21 10.32 13.92 0.30
C ARG A 21 10.42 13.95 1.82
N LYS A 22 10.12 12.81 2.45
CA LYS A 22 10.03 12.66 3.91
C LYS A 22 11.30 12.07 4.54
N TYR A 23 12.05 11.29 3.77
CA TYR A 23 13.24 10.57 4.23
C TYR A 23 14.47 10.96 3.40
N GLU A 24 15.68 10.71 3.90
CA GLU A 24 16.89 10.86 3.08
C GLU A 24 17.00 9.77 2.01
N ASN A 25 16.45 8.58 2.29
CA ASN A 25 16.47 7.46 1.36
C ASN A 25 15.41 7.65 0.26
N GLU A 26 15.86 7.87 -0.98
CA GLU A 26 14.98 8.12 -2.12
C GLU A 26 14.05 6.93 -2.45
N VAL A 27 14.54 5.69 -2.32
CA VAL A 27 13.72 4.50 -2.55
C VAL A 27 12.60 4.40 -1.52
N LEU A 28 12.89 4.73 -0.26
CA LEU A 28 11.87 4.80 0.79
C LEU A 28 10.84 5.90 0.50
N ASN A 29 11.26 7.07 0.02
CA ASN A 29 10.32 8.12 -0.42
C ASN A 29 9.43 7.61 -1.56
N THR A 30 9.98 6.95 -2.57
CA THR A 30 9.18 6.40 -3.68
C THR A 30 8.10 5.45 -3.16
N ILE A 31 8.48 4.47 -2.33
CA ILE A 31 7.53 3.48 -1.79
C ILE A 31 6.52 4.15 -0.84
N TYR A 32 6.96 5.11 -0.02
CA TYR A 32 6.07 5.91 0.83
C TYR A 32 5.00 6.62 0.01
N ASN A 33 5.40 7.30 -1.07
CA ASN A 33 4.46 8.03 -1.95
C ASN A 33 3.47 7.10 -2.64
N TYR A 34 3.92 5.93 -3.10
CA TYR A 34 3.03 4.92 -3.67
C TYR A 34 1.99 4.42 -2.66
N CYS A 35 2.44 4.09 -1.45
CA CYS A 35 1.57 3.70 -0.36
C CYS A 35 0.57 4.81 -0.02
N PHE A 36 1.06 6.02 0.26
CA PHE A 36 0.27 7.12 0.78
C PHE A 36 -0.75 7.67 -0.23
N ALA A 37 -0.49 7.52 -1.54
CA ALA A 37 -1.48 7.79 -2.57
C ALA A 37 -2.74 6.94 -2.40
N PHE A 38 -2.64 5.64 -2.06
CA PHE A 38 -3.83 4.82 -1.78
C PHE A 38 -4.57 5.26 -0.53
N PHE A 39 -3.88 5.78 0.49
CA PHE A 39 -4.52 6.29 1.71
C PHE A 39 -5.26 7.61 1.50
N THR A 40 -4.79 8.45 0.57
CA THR A 40 -5.30 9.83 0.40
C THR A 40 -6.15 10.02 -0.85
N LYS A 41 -5.99 9.15 -1.85
CA LYS A 41 -6.61 9.25 -3.18
C LYS A 41 -7.36 7.99 -3.59
N GLU A 42 -7.85 7.22 -2.63
CA GLU A 42 -8.50 5.92 -2.89
C GLU A 42 -9.65 6.04 -3.90
N ALA A 43 -10.55 7.01 -3.71
CA ALA A 43 -11.71 7.21 -4.58
C ALA A 43 -11.29 7.59 -6.01
N GLU A 44 -10.27 8.43 -6.15
CA GLU A 44 -9.68 8.80 -7.43
C GLU A 44 -8.99 7.61 -8.10
N VAL A 45 -8.27 6.77 -7.34
CA VAL A 45 -7.67 5.52 -7.84
C VAL A 45 -8.76 4.57 -8.34
N ILE A 46 -9.85 4.38 -7.60
CA ILE A 46 -11.00 3.55 -8.02
C ILE A 46 -11.59 4.10 -9.32
N THR A 47 -11.85 5.41 -9.37
CA THR A 47 -12.46 6.07 -10.53
C THR A 47 -11.57 5.98 -11.78
N LEU A 48 -10.27 6.26 -11.63
CA LEU A 48 -9.31 6.28 -12.73
C LEU A 48 -9.02 4.87 -13.28
N THR A 49 -8.89 3.88 -12.39
CA THR A 49 -8.52 2.52 -12.80
C THR A 49 -9.70 1.64 -13.16
N GLY A 50 -10.93 2.02 -12.76
CA GLY A 50 -12.13 1.21 -12.91
C GLY A 50 -12.07 -0.13 -12.15
N LYS A 51 -11.14 -0.27 -11.20
CA LYS A 51 -10.96 -1.50 -10.42
C LYS A 51 -11.97 -1.58 -9.28
N PRO A 52 -12.41 -2.79 -8.90
CA PRO A 52 -13.27 -2.96 -7.73
C PRO A 52 -12.51 -2.55 -6.47
N LEU A 53 -13.28 -2.14 -5.44
CA LEU A 53 -12.74 -1.73 -4.15
C LEU A 53 -11.76 -2.77 -3.58
N GLU A 54 -12.12 -4.04 -3.66
CA GLU A 54 -11.29 -5.18 -3.26
C GLU A 54 -9.86 -5.11 -3.82
N VAL A 55 -9.71 -4.92 -5.13
CA VAL A 55 -8.40 -4.81 -5.78
C VAL A 55 -7.62 -3.61 -5.23
N VAL A 56 -8.29 -2.49 -4.98
CA VAL A 56 -7.66 -1.27 -4.47
C VAL A 56 -7.20 -1.47 -3.02
N LEU A 57 -8.00 -2.10 -2.17
CA LEU A 57 -7.63 -2.37 -0.78
C LEU A 57 -6.48 -3.38 -0.65
N TYR A 58 -6.46 -4.45 -1.45
CA TYR A 58 -5.31 -5.35 -1.44
C TYR A 58 -4.05 -4.72 -2.05
N SER A 59 -4.20 -3.80 -3.01
CA SER A 59 -3.07 -3.02 -3.53
C SER A 59 -2.53 -2.06 -2.44
N LYS A 60 -3.42 -1.41 -1.69
CA LYS A 60 -3.07 -0.58 -0.53
C LYS A 60 -2.32 -1.40 0.53
N TYR A 61 -2.79 -2.62 0.83
CA TYR A 61 -2.11 -3.54 1.74
C TYR A 61 -0.71 -3.91 1.24
N TYR A 62 -0.58 -4.30 -0.04
CA TYR A 62 0.72 -4.58 -0.63
C TYR A 62 1.72 -3.43 -0.48
N TRP A 63 1.30 -2.20 -0.82
CA TRP A 63 2.17 -1.04 -0.72
C TRP A 63 2.52 -0.66 0.71
N LEU A 64 1.61 -0.87 1.66
CA LEU A 64 1.92 -0.72 3.08
C LEU A 64 3.00 -1.73 3.50
N MET A 65 2.86 -3.01 3.15
CA MET A 65 3.84 -4.04 3.50
C MET A 65 5.22 -3.76 2.91
N ARG A 66 5.28 -3.31 1.65
CA ARG A 66 6.52 -2.85 1.01
C ARG A 66 7.14 -1.65 1.72
N TYR A 67 6.31 -0.71 2.14
CA TYR A 67 6.74 0.47 2.88
C TYR A 67 7.30 0.09 4.25
N VAL A 68 6.59 -0.74 5.04
CA VAL A 68 7.03 -1.19 6.36
C VAL A 68 8.35 -1.96 6.26
N LYS A 69 8.47 -2.90 5.32
CA LYS A 69 9.73 -3.62 5.08
C LYS A 69 10.87 -2.62 4.80
N LYS A 70 10.67 -1.72 3.84
CA LYS A 70 11.74 -0.79 3.46
C LYS A 70 12.09 0.19 4.57
N TYR A 71 11.09 0.66 5.31
CA TYR A 71 11.29 1.53 6.45
C TYR A 71 12.14 0.83 7.51
N ASN A 72 11.80 -0.42 7.86
CA ASN A 72 12.54 -1.18 8.86
C ASN A 72 13.98 -1.49 8.44
N GLU A 73 14.22 -1.75 7.14
CA GLU A 73 15.58 -1.90 6.59
C GLU A 73 16.44 -0.64 6.75
N VAL A 74 15.84 0.56 6.62
CA VAL A 74 16.56 1.83 6.61
C VAL A 74 16.70 2.42 8.02
N ASN A 75 15.65 2.36 8.83
CA ASN A 75 15.54 3.06 10.11
C ASN A 75 15.55 2.11 11.33
N GLY A 76 15.52 0.81 11.10
CA GLY A 76 15.30 -0.19 12.15
C GLY A 76 13.81 -0.41 12.43
N TYR A 77 13.55 -1.43 13.25
CA TYR A 77 12.20 -1.87 13.58
C TYR A 77 11.37 -0.79 14.29
N ASP A 78 10.12 -0.63 13.85
CA ASP A 78 9.15 0.32 14.41
C ASP A 78 7.79 -0.34 14.65
N ALA A 79 7.44 -0.52 15.93
CA ALA A 79 6.18 -1.12 16.35
C ALA A 79 4.94 -0.31 15.93
N GLY A 80 5.09 0.99 15.67
CA GLY A 80 4.03 1.83 15.13
C GLY A 80 3.65 1.43 13.70
N MET A 81 4.60 0.92 12.91
CA MET A 81 4.33 0.43 11.55
C MET A 81 3.53 -0.88 11.56
N GLU A 82 3.84 -1.80 12.46
CA GLU A 82 3.05 -3.04 12.64
C GLU A 82 1.61 -2.73 13.05
N GLN A 83 1.40 -1.75 13.93
CA GLN A 83 0.05 -1.30 14.27
C GLN A 83 -0.74 -0.79 13.06
N GLN A 84 -0.08 -0.16 12.07
CA GLN A 84 -0.78 0.26 10.84
C GLN A 84 -1.18 -0.94 9.98
N GLN A 85 -0.38 -2.00 9.95
CA GLN A 85 -0.73 -3.24 9.26
C GLN A 85 -2.01 -3.84 9.85
N PHE A 86 -2.08 -3.97 11.18
CA PHE A 86 -3.29 -4.50 11.84
C PHE A 86 -4.53 -3.65 11.55
N LYS A 87 -4.42 -2.32 11.60
CA LYS A 87 -5.53 -1.42 11.26
C LYS A 87 -6.01 -1.60 9.82
N LEU A 88 -5.10 -1.87 8.88
CA LEU A 88 -5.48 -2.10 7.49
C LEU A 88 -6.16 -3.47 7.30
N ILE A 89 -5.78 -4.48 8.09
CA ILE A 89 -6.50 -5.77 8.11
C ILE A 89 -7.92 -5.57 8.66
N GLU A 90 -8.08 -4.84 9.76
CA GLU A 90 -9.41 -4.49 10.30
C GLU A 90 -10.25 -3.72 9.26
N GLU A 91 -9.64 -2.79 8.52
CA GLU A 91 -10.31 -2.09 7.43
C GLU A 91 -10.76 -3.05 6.30
N LEU A 92 -9.92 -4.00 5.91
CA LEU A 92 -10.26 -5.04 4.92
C LEU A 92 -11.46 -5.87 5.40
N GLU A 93 -11.44 -6.35 6.64
CA GLU A 93 -12.54 -7.12 7.23
C GLU A 93 -13.84 -6.33 7.25
N GLN A 94 -13.80 -5.07 7.68
CA GLN A 94 -14.99 -4.22 7.76
C GLN A 94 -15.58 -3.88 6.40
N ARG A 95 -14.73 -3.66 5.39
CA ARG A 95 -15.17 -3.14 4.09
C ARG A 95 -15.46 -4.23 3.06
N LEU A 96 -14.82 -5.39 3.17
CA LEU A 96 -14.99 -6.52 2.26
C LEU A 96 -15.90 -7.61 2.83
N GLY A 97 -15.94 -7.76 4.16
CA GLY A 97 -16.68 -8.82 4.86
C GLY A 97 -16.04 -10.20 4.75
N ASP A 98 -15.50 -10.56 3.58
CA ASP A 98 -14.75 -11.81 3.33
C ASP A 98 -13.35 -11.46 2.83
N VAL A 99 -12.35 -11.68 3.69
CA VAL A 99 -10.95 -11.38 3.41
C VAL A 99 -10.28 -12.63 2.82
N ASP A 100 -9.58 -12.46 1.70
CA ASP A 100 -8.73 -13.46 1.07
C ASP A 100 -7.41 -13.56 1.87
N TRP A 101 -7.47 -14.34 2.94
CA TRP A 101 -6.31 -14.61 3.81
C TRP A 101 -5.14 -15.25 3.06
N ASP A 102 -5.42 -16.09 2.06
CA ASP A 102 -4.38 -16.69 1.21
C ASP A 102 -3.64 -15.62 0.39
N LEU A 103 -4.34 -14.57 -0.05
CA LEU A 103 -3.71 -13.43 -0.70
C LEU A 103 -2.86 -12.60 0.27
N LEU A 104 -3.37 -12.31 1.48
CA LEU A 104 -2.58 -11.58 2.48
C LEU A 104 -1.29 -12.34 2.81
N GLN A 105 -1.38 -13.65 3.05
CA GLN A 105 -0.20 -14.48 3.30
C GLN A 105 0.79 -14.45 2.13
N ARG A 106 0.31 -14.53 0.88
CA ARG A 106 1.18 -14.43 -0.30
C ARG A 106 1.90 -13.08 -0.39
N ILE A 107 1.22 -11.99 -0.04
CA ILE A 107 1.83 -10.65 0.00
C ILE A 107 2.89 -10.60 1.09
N ASP A 108 2.60 -11.14 2.27
CA ASP A 108 3.53 -11.15 3.41
C ASP A 108 4.77 -12.01 3.12
N ASP A 109 4.60 -13.19 2.51
CA ASP A 109 5.69 -14.07 2.10
C ASP A 109 6.63 -13.40 1.10
N ASP A 110 6.11 -12.55 0.20
CA ASP A 110 6.91 -11.74 -0.72
C ASP A 110 7.75 -10.67 -0.01
N MET A 111 7.40 -10.31 1.23
CA MET A 111 8.20 -9.40 2.05
C MET A 111 9.34 -10.09 2.79
N VAL A 112 9.29 -11.40 2.97
CA VAL A 112 10.35 -12.17 3.66
C VAL A 112 11.47 -12.59 2.71
N LYS A 113 11.19 -12.64 1.39
CA LYS A 113 12.17 -12.90 0.33
C LYS A 113 13.16 -11.74 0.16
#